data_AF-U6JWQ4-F1
#
_entry.id   AF-U6JWQ4-F1
#
_cell.length_a   1.000
_cell.length_b   1.000
_cell.length_c   1.000
_cell.angle_alpha   90.00
_cell.angle_beta   90.00
_cell.angle_gamma   90.00
#
_symmetry.space_group_name_H-M   'P 1'
#
loop_
_entity.id
_entity.type
_entity.pdbx_description
1 polymer ?
#
loop_
_entity_poly.entity_id
_entity_poly.type
_entity_poly.pdbx_seq_one_letter_code
_entity_poly.pdbx_strand_id
1 'polypeptide(L)'
;MGSQRRDPGTWLRKVLNPQEMEGAAVQLSPEDANNNAEVAKEGGVFHSWRFRGKWHQANKVMIVAVAVMLASGARYIMSRKAQSYLKRSELPLDDVSVEKYMEDLDKALWEMESAWENAEFSVQQAFQIHFTPSLEDGQELLEDPLATIKDHVDKIQECEISSVSSMEARRGFAQHLQLLLSICRTVTLRLDELESYVSANKIFDVPVPVPDHGEPSSDPAPEEHQGMAERDWTASDFLVSFGLFGGDSERTVDKHLCNKLASALEIEKKFNDSNSKARHYFIPSLEPFGGDGALNPAHAPAEHQIPYTKRPFRTGALAQAAAHIFRESDATMYNAYIQKLSRIANNWTDKGVLLAAEQQEKENANKIQNRLKTKREQMRLLLKKGIPKDDLVMSALFLL
;
A
#
# COMPACT_ATOMS: atom_id res chain seq x y z
N MET A 1 33.33 -13.73 32.96
CA MET A 1 33.39 -12.56 32.06
C MET A 1 32.09 -12.53 31.26
N GLY A 2 31.15 -11.65 31.65
CA GLY A 2 29.80 -11.60 31.07
C GLY A 2 29.72 -10.59 29.93
N SER A 3 29.18 -11.01 28.78
CA SER A 3 28.91 -10.13 27.65
C SER A 3 27.55 -9.43 27.84
N GLN A 4 27.60 -8.12 27.99
CA GLN A 4 26.44 -7.22 28.00
C GLN A 4 25.74 -7.24 26.63
N ARG A 5 24.51 -7.76 26.58
CA ARG A 5 23.59 -7.56 25.46
C ARG A 5 23.08 -6.12 25.51
N ARG A 6 23.24 -5.36 24.41
CA ARG A 6 22.60 -4.05 24.26
C ARG A 6 21.10 -4.24 24.05
N ASP A 7 20.34 -3.57 24.90
CA ASP A 7 18.89 -3.56 24.92
C ASP A 7 18.35 -2.58 23.83
N PRO A 8 17.51 -3.03 22.88
CA PRO A 8 16.94 -2.16 21.84
C PRO A 8 15.97 -1.10 22.39
N GLY A 9 15.60 -1.15 23.68
CA GLY A 9 14.70 -0.17 24.31
C GLY A 9 15.28 1.24 24.50
N THR A 10 16.59 1.43 24.37
CA THR A 10 17.24 2.73 24.72
C THR A 10 17.00 3.85 23.70
N TRP A 11 16.69 3.54 22.44
CA TRP A 11 16.45 4.56 21.41
C TRP A 11 15.02 5.12 21.47
N LEU A 12 14.03 4.28 21.77
CA LEU A 12 12.62 4.68 21.92
C LEU A 12 12.40 5.68 23.06
N ARG A 13 13.22 5.62 24.13
CA ARG A 13 13.12 6.56 25.26
C ARG A 13 13.59 7.98 24.92
N LYS A 14 14.50 8.15 23.94
CA LYS A 14 15.02 9.47 23.53
C LYS A 14 14.07 10.24 22.61
N VAL A 15 13.10 9.56 21.98
CA VAL A 15 12.13 10.20 21.07
C VAL A 15 10.87 10.67 21.80
N LEU A 16 10.60 10.14 23.00
CA LEU A 16 9.33 10.35 23.72
C LEU A 16 9.38 11.38 24.87
N ASN A 17 10.53 12.01 25.15
CA ASN A 17 10.65 13.07 26.16
C ASN A 17 11.26 14.34 25.56
N PRO A 18 10.45 15.34 25.17
CA PRO A 18 10.93 16.61 24.62
C PRO A 18 11.45 17.62 25.65
N GLN A 19 11.59 17.24 26.94
CA GLN A 19 11.74 18.20 28.04
C GLN A 19 13.10 18.19 28.75
N GLU A 20 14.16 17.74 28.09
CA GLU A 20 15.54 17.89 28.56
C GLU A 20 16.49 18.27 27.41
N MET A 21 16.32 19.45 26.82
CA MET A 21 17.40 20.18 26.16
C MET A 21 17.08 21.67 26.16
N GLU A 22 17.13 22.26 27.35
CA GLU A 22 17.31 23.70 27.50
C GLU A 22 18.69 23.90 28.13
N GLY A 23 19.61 24.50 27.38
CA GLY A 23 20.91 24.94 27.90
C GLY A 23 22.15 24.35 27.22
N ALA A 24 22.45 24.82 26.01
CA ALA A 24 23.83 25.07 25.55
C ALA A 24 23.80 25.86 24.24
N ALA A 25 23.62 27.17 24.34
CA ALA A 25 23.91 28.08 23.24
C ALA A 25 25.44 28.18 23.09
N VAL A 26 25.97 27.77 21.94
CA VAL A 26 27.30 28.18 21.48
C VAL A 26 27.10 28.91 20.16
N GLN A 27 27.33 30.22 20.20
CA GLN A 27 27.50 31.08 19.03
C GLN A 27 28.68 30.60 18.19
N LEU A 28 28.50 30.54 16.87
CA LEU A 28 29.62 30.60 15.93
C LEU A 28 29.36 31.78 14.99
N SER A 29 30.23 32.79 15.13
CA SER A 29 30.31 33.98 14.28
C SER A 29 31.05 33.63 12.98
N PRO A 30 30.76 34.29 11.84
CA PRO A 30 31.40 34.02 10.56
C PRO A 30 32.51 35.04 10.28
N GLU A 31 33.77 34.68 10.55
CA GLU A 31 34.94 35.35 10.01
C GLU A 31 36.01 34.30 9.71
N ASP A 32 36.32 34.12 8.43
CA ASP A 32 37.69 34.04 7.90
C ASP A 32 37.65 33.59 6.45
N ALA A 33 37.52 34.60 5.59
CA ALA A 33 38.02 34.54 4.24
C ALA A 33 39.53 34.80 4.27
N ASN A 34 40.23 34.07 3.40
CA ASN A 34 41.41 34.48 2.64
C ASN A 34 42.76 33.83 3.04
N ASN A 35 43.52 33.52 1.98
CA ASN A 35 44.95 33.15 1.90
C ASN A 35 45.28 31.65 2.20
N ASN A 36 46.06 30.89 1.42
CA ASN A 36 47.07 31.22 0.41
C ASN A 36 47.19 30.16 -0.70
N ALA A 37 47.76 30.62 -1.82
CA ALA A 37 48.15 29.88 -3.00
C ALA A 37 49.47 29.10 -2.85
N GLU A 38 49.63 28.14 -3.79
CA GLU A 38 50.88 27.63 -4.39
C GLU A 38 51.86 26.78 -3.54
N VAL A 39 52.07 25.51 -3.94
CA VAL A 39 53.24 25.05 -4.72
C VAL A 39 53.21 23.51 -4.87
N ALA A 40 53.74 23.07 -6.03
CA ALA A 40 54.34 21.77 -6.37
C ALA A 40 53.52 20.76 -7.20
N LYS A 41 54.02 20.66 -8.44
CA LYS A 41 53.76 19.70 -9.50
C LYS A 41 54.28 18.31 -9.14
N GLU A 42 53.55 17.29 -9.55
CA GLU A 42 54.01 15.98 -10.06
C GLU A 42 52.75 15.31 -10.62
N GLY A 43 52.59 14.97 -11.90
CA GLY A 43 53.53 14.23 -12.74
C GLY A 43 52.99 12.81 -12.95
N GLY A 44 51.77 12.66 -13.48
CA GLY A 44 51.11 11.37 -13.70
C GLY A 44 50.54 11.26 -15.11
N VAL A 45 51.31 10.64 -16.00
CA VAL A 45 51.00 10.35 -17.40
C VAL A 45 49.84 9.36 -17.49
N PHE A 46 48.69 9.79 -18.03
CA PHE A 46 47.64 8.85 -18.45
C PHE A 46 47.77 8.53 -19.95
N HIS A 47 48.02 7.26 -20.21
CA HIS A 47 48.02 6.67 -21.55
C HIS A 47 46.67 6.88 -22.25
N SER A 48 46.72 7.61 -23.37
CA SER A 48 45.59 7.78 -24.27
C SER A 48 45.39 6.50 -25.09
N TRP A 49 44.37 5.72 -24.74
CA TRP A 49 43.96 4.58 -25.55
C TRP A 49 43.08 5.08 -26.70
N ARG A 50 43.64 5.08 -27.92
CA ARG A 50 42.90 5.26 -29.16
C ARG A 50 41.94 4.07 -29.36
N PHE A 51 40.64 4.30 -29.17
CA PHE A 51 39.61 3.48 -29.81
C PHE A 51 39.03 4.22 -31.02
N ARG A 52 39.40 3.72 -32.20
CA ARG A 52 38.85 4.10 -33.51
C ARG A 52 37.89 2.98 -33.91
N GLY A 53 36.62 3.30 -34.12
CA GLY A 53 35.71 2.45 -34.91
C GLY A 53 34.35 2.14 -34.28
N LYS A 54 33.31 2.79 -34.81
CA LYS A 54 31.89 2.37 -34.82
C LYS A 54 31.17 2.27 -33.46
N TRP A 55 30.95 3.39 -32.77
CA TRP A 55 30.04 3.49 -31.61
C TRP A 55 29.01 4.64 -31.71
N HIS A 56 28.78 5.20 -32.90
CA HIS A 56 27.91 6.39 -33.04
C HIS A 56 26.41 6.12 -32.96
N GLN A 57 25.94 4.86 -33.09
CA GLN A 57 24.52 4.54 -32.96
C GLN A 57 24.12 4.12 -31.53
N ALA A 58 24.93 3.31 -30.84
CA ALA A 58 24.61 2.84 -29.47
C ALA A 58 24.56 3.99 -28.45
N ASN A 59 25.46 4.98 -28.57
CA ASN A 59 25.47 6.13 -27.65
C ASN A 59 24.22 7.03 -27.81
N LYS A 60 23.61 7.10 -29.01
CA LYS A 60 22.40 7.91 -29.22
C LYS A 60 21.19 7.31 -28.51
N VAL A 61 21.04 5.98 -28.56
CA VAL A 61 19.94 5.28 -27.89
C VAL A 61 20.06 5.39 -26.37
N MET A 62 21.28 5.25 -25.84
CA MET A 62 21.51 5.38 -24.39
C MET A 62 21.24 6.81 -23.88
N ILE A 63 21.64 7.83 -24.64
CA ILE A 63 21.36 9.24 -24.29
C ILE A 63 19.85 9.52 -24.31
N VAL A 64 19.12 8.99 -25.30
CA VAL A 64 17.65 9.15 -25.37
C VAL A 64 16.97 8.44 -24.20
N ALA A 65 17.39 7.23 -23.84
CA ALA A 65 16.84 6.50 -22.70
C ALA A 65 17.07 7.23 -21.36
N VAL A 66 18.27 7.77 -21.15
CA VAL A 66 18.59 8.59 -19.97
C VAL A 66 17.78 9.88 -19.95
N ALA A 67 17.62 10.56 -21.09
CA ALA A 67 16.78 11.75 -21.20
C ALA A 67 15.30 11.46 -20.92
N VAL A 68 14.77 10.32 -21.39
CA VAL A 68 13.40 9.87 -21.11
C VAL A 68 13.23 9.53 -19.63
N MET A 69 14.20 8.84 -19.00
CA MET A 69 14.17 8.56 -17.56
C MET A 69 14.25 9.85 -16.73
N LEU A 70 15.10 10.80 -17.09
CA LEU A 70 15.19 12.10 -16.41
C LEU A 70 13.93 12.94 -16.60
N ALA A 71 13.34 12.96 -17.79
CA ALA A 71 12.08 13.64 -18.05
C ALA A 71 10.90 12.98 -17.32
N SER A 72 10.89 11.66 -17.20
CA SER A 72 9.87 10.91 -16.46
C SER A 72 10.02 11.10 -14.95
N GLY A 73 11.25 11.08 -14.44
CA GLY A 73 11.56 11.38 -13.04
C GLY A 73 11.24 12.83 -12.67
N ALA A 74 11.56 13.80 -13.54
CA ALA A 74 11.19 15.20 -13.35
C ALA A 74 9.67 15.40 -13.37
N ARG A 75 8.94 14.73 -14.28
CA ARG A 75 7.46 14.73 -14.29
C ARG A 75 6.86 14.09 -13.04
N TYR A 76 7.46 13.02 -12.52
CA TYR A 76 7.03 12.38 -11.27
C TYR A 76 7.26 13.28 -10.05
N ILE A 77 8.42 13.92 -9.96
CA ILE A 77 8.73 14.87 -8.87
C ILE A 77 7.85 16.13 -8.97
N MET A 78 7.61 16.64 -10.18
CA MET A 78 6.67 17.73 -10.41
C MET A 78 5.22 17.32 -10.16
N SER A 79 4.82 16.07 -10.42
CA SER A 79 3.47 15.55 -10.09
C SER A 79 3.26 15.51 -8.57
N ARG A 80 4.28 15.08 -7.81
CA ARG A 80 4.24 15.07 -6.34
C ARG A 80 4.18 16.47 -5.75
N LYS A 81 4.92 17.43 -6.32
CA LYS A 81 4.85 18.87 -5.96
C LYS A 81 3.62 19.58 -6.52
N ALA A 82 2.98 19.07 -7.58
CA ALA A 82 1.75 19.63 -8.12
C ALA A 82 0.51 19.14 -7.34
N GLN A 83 0.58 17.97 -6.71
CA GLN A 83 -0.45 17.49 -5.78
C GLN A 83 -0.66 18.44 -4.59
N SER A 84 0.37 19.13 -4.11
CA SER A 84 0.21 20.17 -3.07
C SER A 84 -0.46 21.46 -3.56
N TYR A 85 -0.65 21.61 -4.88
CA TYR A 85 -1.35 22.75 -5.50
C TYR A 85 -2.67 22.37 -6.17
N LEU A 86 -3.13 21.11 -6.02
CA LEU A 86 -4.51 20.78 -6.34
C LEU A 86 -5.38 21.56 -5.35
N LYS A 87 -5.92 22.67 -5.83
CA LYS A 87 -6.98 23.46 -5.21
C LYS A 87 -7.92 22.47 -4.51
N ARG A 88 -7.99 22.54 -3.17
CA ARG A 88 -8.88 21.73 -2.33
C ARG A 88 -10.19 21.61 -3.08
N SER A 89 -10.50 20.41 -3.58
CA SER A 89 -11.74 20.22 -4.32
C SER A 89 -12.86 20.44 -3.33
N GLU A 90 -13.51 21.59 -3.42
CA GLU A 90 -14.64 21.92 -2.57
C GLU A 90 -15.73 20.93 -2.94
N LEU A 91 -16.08 20.03 -2.01
CA LEU A 91 -17.15 19.06 -2.17
C LEU A 91 -18.43 19.81 -2.55
N PRO A 92 -18.97 19.64 -3.78
CA PRO A 92 -20.22 20.28 -4.16
C PRO A 92 -21.33 19.94 -3.18
N LEU A 93 -22.01 20.97 -2.65
CA LEU A 93 -23.02 20.79 -1.62
C LEU A 93 -24.43 21.05 -2.12
N ASP A 94 -24.64 21.40 -3.39
CA ASP A 94 -25.96 21.62 -3.97
C ASP A 94 -26.81 20.33 -3.96
N ASP A 95 -28.13 20.47 -4.05
CA ASP A 95 -29.07 19.36 -3.86
C ASP A 95 -28.81 18.23 -4.88
N VAL A 96 -28.48 18.57 -6.13
CA VAL A 96 -28.18 17.60 -7.19
C VAL A 96 -26.92 16.81 -6.87
N SER A 97 -25.89 17.48 -6.36
CA SER A 97 -24.66 16.81 -5.94
C SER A 97 -24.86 15.89 -4.73
N VAL A 98 -25.67 16.31 -3.75
CA VAL A 98 -25.97 15.50 -2.55
C VAL A 98 -26.81 14.27 -2.93
N GLU A 99 -27.82 14.43 -3.79
CA GLU A 99 -28.62 13.33 -4.32
C GLU A 99 -27.75 12.31 -5.05
N LYS A 100 -26.82 12.78 -5.89
CA LYS A 100 -25.84 11.90 -6.55
C LYS A 100 -24.97 11.11 -5.56
N TYR A 101 -24.57 11.73 -4.43
CA TYR A 101 -23.78 11.01 -3.42
C TYR A 101 -24.57 9.91 -2.73
N MET A 102 -25.88 10.11 -2.54
CA MET A 102 -26.79 9.08 -2.03
C MET A 102 -26.90 7.93 -3.04
N GLU A 103 -27.16 8.22 -4.31
CA GLU A 103 -27.23 7.20 -5.37
C GLU A 103 -25.92 6.40 -5.49
N ASP A 104 -24.77 7.09 -5.44
CA ASP A 104 -23.46 6.46 -5.46
C ASP A 104 -23.23 5.56 -4.23
N LEU A 105 -23.72 5.96 -3.06
CA LEU A 105 -23.66 5.15 -1.83
C LEU A 105 -24.55 3.92 -1.93
N ASP A 106 -25.79 4.05 -2.37
CA ASP A 106 -26.74 2.94 -2.52
C ASP A 106 -26.20 1.90 -3.49
N LYS A 107 -25.64 2.36 -4.61
CA LYS A 107 -24.96 1.49 -5.57
C LYS A 107 -23.77 0.76 -4.93
N ALA A 108 -22.92 1.47 -4.19
CA ALA A 108 -21.76 0.87 -3.55
C ALA A 108 -22.13 -0.11 -2.43
N LEU A 109 -23.21 0.17 -1.69
CA LEU A 109 -23.79 -0.75 -0.70
C LEU A 109 -24.25 -2.03 -1.39
N TRP A 110 -25.02 -1.92 -2.47
CA TRP A 110 -25.48 -3.08 -3.23
C TRP A 110 -24.31 -3.91 -3.80
N GLU A 111 -23.28 -3.25 -4.36
CA GLU A 111 -22.07 -3.91 -4.84
C GLU A 111 -21.31 -4.64 -3.71
N MET A 112 -21.26 -4.04 -2.51
CA MET A 112 -20.65 -4.64 -1.33
C MET A 112 -21.42 -5.87 -0.86
N GLU A 113 -22.75 -5.77 -0.73
CA GLU A 113 -23.59 -6.88 -0.28
C GLU A 113 -23.58 -8.04 -1.28
N SER A 114 -23.71 -7.73 -2.58
CA SER A 114 -23.62 -8.72 -3.64
C SER A 114 -22.25 -9.41 -3.65
N ALA A 115 -21.16 -8.68 -3.50
CA ALA A 115 -19.82 -9.27 -3.40
C ALA A 115 -19.70 -10.18 -2.15
N TRP A 116 -20.23 -9.75 -1.01
CA TRP A 116 -20.20 -10.55 0.21
C TRP A 116 -21.01 -11.84 0.08
N GLU A 117 -22.23 -11.77 -0.43
CA GLU A 117 -23.13 -12.94 -0.60
C GLU A 117 -22.61 -13.95 -1.61
N ASN A 118 -21.93 -13.48 -2.67
CA ASN A 118 -21.37 -14.35 -3.70
C ASN A 118 -19.97 -14.88 -3.36
N ALA A 119 -19.28 -14.28 -2.39
CA ALA A 119 -17.94 -14.71 -2.00
C ALA A 119 -17.94 -16.13 -1.43
N GLU A 120 -16.92 -16.92 -1.78
CA GLU A 120 -16.71 -18.24 -1.19
C GLU A 120 -16.53 -18.13 0.34
N PHE A 121 -16.94 -19.18 1.07
CA PHE A 121 -16.84 -19.18 2.54
C PHE A 121 -15.40 -18.95 3.04
N SER A 122 -14.40 -19.50 2.37
CA SER A 122 -12.98 -19.28 2.72
C SER A 122 -12.56 -17.81 2.53
N VAL A 123 -13.08 -17.13 1.50
CA VAL A 123 -12.89 -15.69 1.27
C VAL A 123 -13.55 -14.87 2.38
N GLN A 124 -14.79 -15.19 2.75
CA GLN A 124 -15.48 -14.50 3.86
C GLN A 124 -14.71 -14.66 5.18
N GLN A 125 -14.20 -15.85 5.48
CA GLN A 125 -13.37 -16.08 6.66
C GLN A 125 -12.05 -15.30 6.60
N ALA A 126 -11.37 -15.30 5.45
CA ALA A 126 -10.15 -14.51 5.27
C ALA A 126 -10.43 -13.02 5.46
N PHE A 127 -11.58 -12.55 4.98
CA PHE A 127 -12.00 -11.17 5.18
C PHE A 127 -12.18 -10.85 6.67
N GLN A 128 -12.84 -11.74 7.42
CA GLN A 128 -12.98 -11.62 8.86
C GLN A 128 -11.63 -11.54 9.56
N ILE A 129 -10.69 -12.42 9.22
CA ILE A 129 -9.36 -12.46 9.85
C ILE A 129 -8.56 -11.19 9.57
N HIS A 130 -8.56 -10.70 8.33
CA HIS A 130 -7.62 -9.68 7.88
C HIS A 130 -8.17 -8.25 7.84
N PHE A 131 -9.48 -8.10 7.70
CA PHE A 131 -10.14 -6.82 7.44
C PHE A 131 -11.22 -6.47 8.47
N THR A 132 -11.46 -7.31 9.48
CA THR A 132 -12.37 -6.99 10.59
C THR A 132 -11.59 -6.59 11.85
N PRO A 133 -12.04 -5.56 12.60
CA PRO A 133 -11.37 -5.13 13.83
C PRO A 133 -11.16 -6.27 14.86
N SER A 134 -9.89 -6.59 15.10
CA SER A 134 -9.46 -7.61 16.06
C SER A 134 -8.24 -7.14 16.84
N LEU A 135 -8.02 -7.65 18.04
CA LEU A 135 -6.80 -7.34 18.81
C LEU A 135 -5.74 -8.44 18.73
N GLU A 136 -6.17 -9.67 18.49
CA GLU A 136 -5.35 -10.88 18.54
C GLU A 136 -5.75 -11.87 17.44
N ASP A 137 -4.85 -12.80 17.11
CA ASP A 137 -5.15 -13.90 16.20
C ASP A 137 -6.10 -14.91 16.85
N GLY A 138 -7.01 -15.48 16.06
CA GLY A 138 -7.96 -16.49 16.54
C GLY A 138 -9.03 -15.98 17.50
N GLN A 139 -9.17 -14.65 17.66
CA GLN A 139 -10.30 -14.07 18.37
C GLN A 139 -11.59 -14.46 17.62
N GLU A 140 -12.52 -15.14 18.27
CA GLU A 140 -13.82 -15.46 17.67
C GLU A 140 -14.53 -14.16 17.28
N LEU A 141 -14.79 -14.01 15.98
CA LEU A 141 -15.57 -12.93 15.39
C LEU A 141 -16.97 -13.51 15.11
N LEU A 142 -17.79 -13.58 16.14
CA LEU A 142 -19.14 -14.17 16.07
C LEU A 142 -20.18 -13.26 15.40
N GLU A 143 -19.83 -12.02 15.09
CA GLU A 143 -20.75 -11.02 14.52
C GLU A 143 -20.49 -10.83 13.02
N ASP A 144 -21.56 -10.48 12.28
CA ASP A 144 -21.45 -10.09 10.87
C ASP A 144 -20.42 -8.95 10.75
N PRO A 145 -19.28 -9.15 10.04
CA PRO A 145 -18.21 -8.16 9.96
C PRO A 145 -18.66 -6.87 9.25
N LEU A 146 -19.78 -6.89 8.54
CA LEU A 146 -20.36 -5.74 7.86
C LEU A 146 -21.47 -5.05 8.67
N ALA A 147 -21.88 -5.59 9.83
CA ALA A 147 -23.02 -5.07 10.60
C ALA A 147 -22.87 -3.60 10.98
N THR A 148 -21.70 -3.20 11.50
CA THR A 148 -21.42 -1.79 11.84
C THR A 148 -21.50 -0.90 10.59
N ILE A 149 -21.04 -1.37 9.44
CA ILE A 149 -21.06 -0.57 8.20
C ILE A 149 -22.52 -0.39 7.75
N LYS A 150 -23.30 -1.47 7.70
CA LYS A 150 -24.72 -1.46 7.34
C LYS A 150 -25.54 -0.55 8.25
N ASP A 151 -25.36 -0.66 9.57
CA ASP A 151 -26.04 0.19 10.56
C ASP A 151 -25.76 1.69 10.33
N HIS A 152 -24.52 2.05 9.98
CA HIS A 152 -24.17 3.43 9.66
C HIS A 152 -24.78 3.90 8.31
N VAL A 153 -24.94 3.01 7.34
CA VAL A 153 -25.59 3.30 6.06
C VAL A 153 -27.10 3.46 6.23
N ASP A 154 -27.76 2.57 6.95
CA ASP A 154 -29.20 2.67 7.23
C ASP A 154 -29.52 4.02 7.92
N LYS A 155 -28.72 4.38 8.93
CA LYS A 155 -28.88 5.65 9.65
C LYS A 155 -28.62 6.89 8.80
N ILE A 156 -27.72 6.82 7.81
CA ILE A 156 -27.47 7.97 6.92
C ILE A 156 -28.59 8.12 5.89
N GLN A 157 -29.20 7.02 5.44
CA GLN A 157 -30.34 7.03 4.52
C GLN A 157 -31.61 7.59 5.18
N GLU A 158 -31.79 7.41 6.48
CA GLU A 158 -32.89 8.01 7.24
C GLU A 158 -32.70 9.52 7.52
N CYS A 159 -31.51 10.08 7.26
CA CYS A 159 -31.25 11.49 7.53
C CYS A 159 -31.85 12.39 6.45
N GLU A 160 -32.81 13.23 6.83
CA GLU A 160 -33.32 14.30 5.96
C GLU A 160 -32.38 15.52 5.95
N ILE A 161 -31.62 15.71 4.87
CA ILE A 161 -30.84 16.92 4.63
C ILE A 161 -31.46 17.66 3.44
N SER A 162 -32.02 18.82 3.71
CA SER A 162 -32.62 19.69 2.68
C SER A 162 -31.79 20.93 2.41
N SER A 163 -32.12 21.65 1.33
CA SER A 163 -31.49 22.93 0.98
C SER A 163 -31.60 24.01 2.07
N VAL A 164 -32.58 23.89 2.96
CA VAL A 164 -32.80 24.79 4.10
C VAL A 164 -31.86 24.50 5.29
N SER A 165 -31.16 23.37 5.26
CA SER A 165 -30.17 23.00 6.28
C SER A 165 -28.98 23.95 6.26
N SER A 166 -28.31 24.11 7.41
CA SER A 166 -27.09 24.91 7.47
C SER A 166 -26.01 24.33 6.55
N MET A 167 -25.16 25.21 5.99
CA MET A 167 -24.02 24.79 5.16
C MET A 167 -23.09 23.81 5.89
N GLU A 168 -22.96 23.95 7.21
CA GLU A 168 -22.19 23.04 8.06
C GLU A 168 -22.84 21.66 8.14
N ALA A 169 -24.16 21.58 8.32
CA ALA A 169 -24.88 20.31 8.33
C ALA A 169 -24.79 19.59 6.98
N ARG A 170 -24.99 20.32 5.87
CA ARG A 170 -24.85 19.78 4.51
C ARG A 170 -23.44 19.25 4.25
N ARG A 171 -22.42 20.00 4.69
CA ARG A 171 -21.02 19.58 4.59
C ARG A 171 -20.74 18.32 5.40
N GLY A 172 -21.15 18.28 6.67
CA GLY A 172 -20.94 17.11 7.53
C GLY A 172 -21.62 15.86 6.99
N PHE A 173 -22.82 16.01 6.41
CA PHE A 173 -23.53 14.93 5.74
C PHE A 173 -22.80 14.43 4.50
N ALA A 174 -22.46 15.32 3.57
CA ALA A 174 -21.75 14.94 2.36
C ALA A 174 -20.38 14.30 2.68
N GLN A 175 -19.67 14.80 3.70
CA GLN A 175 -18.42 14.19 4.17
C GLN A 175 -18.63 12.77 4.74
N HIS A 176 -19.69 12.57 5.53
CA HIS A 176 -19.98 11.25 6.09
C HIS A 176 -20.45 10.26 5.01
N LEU A 177 -21.22 10.72 4.02
CA LEU A 177 -21.59 9.92 2.84
C LEU A 177 -20.35 9.47 2.06
N GLN A 178 -19.43 10.39 1.77
CA GLN A 178 -18.20 10.05 1.07
C GLN A 178 -17.36 9.04 1.84
N LEU A 179 -17.28 9.16 3.18
CA LEU A 179 -16.61 8.17 4.01
C LEU A 179 -17.26 6.77 3.89
N LEU A 180 -18.58 6.68 4.01
CA LEU A 180 -19.30 5.40 3.89
C LEU A 180 -19.15 4.80 2.49
N LEU A 181 -19.24 5.63 1.45
CA LEU A 181 -18.99 5.25 0.06
C LEU A 181 -17.58 4.66 -0.10
N SER A 182 -16.56 5.30 0.46
CA SER A 182 -15.19 4.80 0.45
C SER A 182 -15.04 3.47 1.18
N ILE A 183 -15.75 3.29 2.31
CA ILE A 183 -15.76 2.06 3.09
C ILE A 183 -16.39 0.93 2.26
N CYS A 184 -17.61 1.11 1.73
CA CYS A 184 -18.29 0.08 0.94
C CYS A 184 -17.45 -0.35 -0.28
N ARG A 185 -16.91 0.61 -1.04
CA ARG A 185 -16.02 0.32 -2.18
C ARG A 185 -14.76 -0.43 -1.76
N THR A 186 -14.22 -0.12 -0.59
CA THR A 186 -13.02 -0.80 -0.10
C THR A 186 -13.34 -2.21 0.36
N VAL A 187 -14.50 -2.47 0.97
CA VAL A 187 -14.95 -3.84 1.30
C VAL A 187 -15.01 -4.69 0.02
N THR A 188 -15.72 -4.22 -1.02
CA THR A 188 -15.79 -4.92 -2.32
C THR A 188 -14.40 -5.17 -2.90
N LEU A 189 -13.52 -4.17 -2.84
CA LEU A 189 -12.14 -4.29 -3.31
C LEU A 189 -11.34 -5.36 -2.54
N ARG A 190 -11.52 -5.47 -1.22
CA ARG A 190 -10.84 -6.49 -0.39
C ARG A 190 -11.37 -7.89 -0.65
N LEU A 191 -12.67 -8.04 -0.94
CA LEU A 191 -13.24 -9.32 -1.34
C LEU A 191 -12.68 -9.78 -2.70
N ASP A 192 -12.68 -8.91 -3.71
CA ASP A 192 -12.07 -9.20 -5.03
C ASP A 192 -10.56 -9.54 -4.92
N GLU A 193 -9.85 -8.84 -4.02
CA GLU A 193 -8.45 -9.16 -3.71
C GLU A 193 -8.30 -10.58 -3.16
N LEU A 194 -9.11 -10.98 -2.17
CA LEU A 194 -9.05 -12.32 -1.58
C LEU A 194 -9.51 -13.41 -2.55
N GLU A 195 -10.53 -13.18 -3.37
CA GLU A 195 -10.96 -14.11 -4.43
C GLU A 195 -9.84 -14.37 -5.44
N SER A 196 -9.09 -13.32 -5.79
CA SER A 196 -7.93 -13.47 -6.68
C SER A 196 -6.83 -14.34 -6.07
N TYR A 197 -6.67 -14.31 -4.74
CA TYR A 197 -5.73 -15.16 -4.03
C TYR A 197 -6.18 -16.62 -4.00
N VAL A 198 -7.45 -16.87 -3.72
CA VAL A 198 -8.02 -18.23 -3.78
C VAL A 198 -7.85 -18.82 -5.19
N SER A 199 -8.08 -18.02 -6.22
CA SER A 199 -7.88 -18.43 -7.61
C SER A 199 -6.41 -18.77 -7.89
N ALA A 200 -5.46 -17.97 -7.41
CA ALA A 200 -4.04 -18.23 -7.56
C ALA A 200 -3.60 -19.51 -6.83
N ASN A 201 -4.13 -19.77 -5.63
CA ASN A 201 -3.87 -21.00 -4.90
C ASN A 201 -4.42 -22.23 -5.62
N LYS A 202 -5.69 -22.21 -6.04
CA LYS A 202 -6.34 -23.34 -6.73
C LYS A 202 -5.65 -23.75 -8.03
N ILE A 203 -5.04 -22.80 -8.75
CA ILE A 203 -4.44 -23.06 -10.06
C ILE A 203 -2.95 -23.40 -9.95
N PHE A 204 -2.22 -22.79 -9.00
CA PHE A 204 -0.76 -22.83 -8.98
C PHE A 204 -0.15 -23.26 -7.65
N ASP A 205 -0.99 -23.68 -6.70
CA ASP A 205 -0.60 -24.11 -5.36
C ASP A 205 0.33 -23.10 -4.65
N VAL A 206 -0.04 -21.83 -4.76
CA VAL A 206 0.63 -20.73 -4.07
C VAL A 206 -0.04 -20.53 -2.73
N PRO A 207 0.67 -20.64 -1.59
CA PRO A 207 0.11 -20.36 -0.28
C PRO A 207 -0.39 -18.92 -0.18
N VAL A 208 -1.62 -18.74 0.30
CA VAL A 208 -2.29 -17.44 0.43
C VAL A 208 -2.88 -17.27 1.83
N PRO A 209 -3.10 -16.03 2.29
CA PRO A 209 -3.69 -15.76 3.60
C PRO A 209 -5.20 -15.99 3.62
N VAL A 210 -5.63 -17.14 3.14
CA VAL A 210 -7.02 -17.58 3.15
C VAL A 210 -7.06 -18.92 3.88
N PRO A 211 -7.94 -19.11 4.87
CA PRO A 211 -8.14 -20.41 5.50
C PRO A 211 -8.28 -21.52 4.47
N ASP A 212 -7.73 -22.70 4.77
CA ASP A 212 -7.63 -23.87 3.88
C ASP A 212 -6.72 -23.72 2.66
N HIS A 213 -6.09 -22.55 2.49
CA HIS A 213 -5.19 -22.24 1.36
C HIS A 213 -3.80 -21.72 1.83
N GLY A 214 -3.51 -21.84 3.13
CA GLY A 214 -2.29 -21.30 3.77
C GLY A 214 -1.09 -22.25 3.81
N GLU A 215 -1.31 -23.53 3.52
CA GLU A 215 -0.24 -24.51 3.35
C GLU A 215 -0.18 -24.88 1.86
N PRO A 216 1.03 -25.08 1.28
CA PRO A 216 1.10 -25.70 -0.05
C PRO A 216 0.36 -27.03 0.02
N SER A 217 -0.52 -27.27 -0.95
CA SER A 217 -1.14 -28.56 -1.16
C SER A 217 -0.04 -29.61 -1.06
N SER A 218 -0.26 -30.61 -0.21
CA SER A 218 0.59 -31.80 -0.22
C SER A 218 0.28 -32.58 -1.49
N ASP A 219 0.58 -31.98 -2.65
CA ASP A 219 0.42 -32.64 -3.91
C ASP A 219 1.35 -33.85 -3.93
N PRO A 220 0.86 -35.02 -4.36
CA PRO A 220 1.72 -36.16 -4.58
C PRO A 220 2.81 -35.75 -5.59
N ALA A 221 4.01 -36.30 -5.39
CA ALA A 221 5.13 -36.14 -6.33
C ALA A 221 4.61 -36.22 -7.78
N PRO A 222 5.06 -35.32 -8.67
CA PRO A 222 4.36 -34.97 -9.89
C PRO A 222 3.93 -36.23 -10.64
N GLU A 223 2.63 -36.54 -10.54
CA GLU A 223 2.04 -37.56 -11.40
C GLU A 223 2.13 -37.01 -12.82
N GLU A 224 2.82 -37.77 -13.68
CA GLU A 224 3.04 -37.49 -15.09
C GLU A 224 1.73 -37.03 -15.73
N HIS A 225 1.54 -35.71 -15.85
CA HIS A 225 0.48 -35.11 -16.65
C HIS A 225 0.84 -35.36 -18.12
N GLN A 226 0.57 -36.58 -18.58
CA GLN A 226 0.61 -36.96 -19.99
C GLN A 226 -0.56 -36.29 -20.70
N GLY A 227 -0.36 -35.06 -21.17
CA GLY A 227 -1.38 -34.38 -21.97
C GLY A 227 -1.01 -32.95 -22.33
N MET A 228 -0.19 -32.79 -23.38
CA MET A 228 0.46 -31.57 -23.87
C MET A 228 1.70 -31.19 -23.08
N ALA A 229 2.88 -31.36 -23.69
CA ALA A 229 4.10 -30.70 -23.24
C ALA A 229 3.86 -29.19 -23.33
N GLU A 230 3.42 -28.58 -22.24
CA GLU A 230 3.31 -27.14 -22.19
C GLU A 230 4.71 -26.55 -22.38
N ARG A 231 4.82 -25.55 -23.25
CA ARG A 231 6.12 -24.99 -23.61
C ARG A 231 6.77 -24.35 -22.38
N ASP A 232 7.97 -24.81 -22.03
CA ASP A 232 8.84 -24.20 -21.04
C ASP A 232 9.04 -22.69 -21.30
N TRP A 233 9.34 -21.93 -20.25
CA TRP A 233 9.54 -20.48 -20.33
C TRP A 233 11.02 -20.11 -20.33
N THR A 234 11.40 -19.19 -21.23
CA THR A 234 12.68 -18.47 -21.12
C THR A 234 12.60 -17.33 -20.12
N ALA A 235 13.76 -16.79 -19.73
CA ALA A 235 13.82 -15.59 -18.88
C ALA A 235 13.13 -14.39 -19.54
N SER A 236 13.20 -14.30 -20.87
CA SER A 236 12.54 -13.28 -21.66
C SER A 236 11.02 -13.42 -21.60
N ASP A 237 10.48 -14.64 -21.77
CA ASP A 237 9.03 -14.90 -21.66
C ASP A 237 8.49 -14.48 -20.28
N PHE A 238 9.23 -14.81 -19.22
CA PHE A 238 8.90 -14.38 -17.86
C PHE A 238 8.90 -12.85 -17.72
N LEU A 239 9.95 -12.14 -18.17
CA LEU A 239 9.99 -10.68 -18.06
C LEU A 239 8.86 -10.01 -18.87
N VAL A 240 8.55 -10.53 -20.05
CA VAL A 240 7.46 -10.05 -20.91
C VAL A 240 6.10 -10.18 -20.21
N SER A 241 5.87 -11.24 -19.44
CA SER A 241 4.64 -11.40 -18.64
C SER A 241 4.43 -10.27 -17.62
N PHE A 242 5.51 -9.60 -17.19
CA PHE A 242 5.48 -8.43 -16.31
C PHE A 242 5.64 -7.10 -17.05
N GLY A 243 5.55 -7.10 -18.40
CA GLY A 243 5.72 -5.89 -19.22
C GLY A 243 7.16 -5.37 -19.28
N LEU A 244 8.14 -6.22 -18.97
CA LEU A 244 9.56 -5.90 -19.04
C LEU A 244 10.20 -6.58 -20.25
N PHE A 245 11.38 -6.09 -20.63
CA PHE A 245 12.18 -6.64 -21.72
C PHE A 245 13.58 -6.99 -21.24
N GLY A 246 14.19 -8.01 -21.84
CA GLY A 246 15.55 -8.47 -21.55
C GLY A 246 15.58 -9.98 -21.27
N GLY A 247 16.65 -10.45 -20.62
CA GLY A 247 16.79 -11.87 -20.28
C GLY A 247 17.20 -12.72 -21.47
N ASP A 248 18.38 -12.47 -22.05
CA ASP A 248 18.94 -13.15 -23.23
C ASP A 248 19.33 -14.64 -22.98
N SER A 249 18.79 -15.24 -21.93
CA SER A 249 19.03 -16.64 -21.61
C SER A 249 18.17 -17.53 -22.49
N GLU A 250 18.82 -18.33 -23.32
CA GLU A 250 18.17 -19.43 -24.07
C GLU A 250 17.76 -20.60 -23.16
N ARG A 251 18.17 -20.59 -21.88
CA ARG A 251 17.72 -21.60 -20.92
C ARG A 251 16.23 -21.50 -20.70
N THR A 252 15.58 -22.64 -20.77
CA THR A 252 14.17 -22.81 -20.47
C THR A 252 14.00 -23.36 -19.05
N VAL A 253 12.90 -23.03 -18.41
CA VAL A 253 12.49 -23.54 -17.10
C VAL A 253 11.06 -24.07 -17.24
N ASP A 254 10.78 -25.15 -16.52
CA ASP A 254 9.45 -25.75 -16.47
C ASP A 254 8.36 -24.69 -16.27
N LYS A 255 7.32 -24.76 -17.11
CA LYS A 255 6.26 -23.75 -17.16
C LYS A 255 5.46 -23.70 -15.87
N HIS A 256 5.19 -24.84 -15.23
CA HIS A 256 4.45 -24.88 -13.98
C HIS A 256 5.22 -24.12 -12.89
N LEU A 257 6.53 -24.34 -12.79
CA LEU A 257 7.39 -23.63 -11.84
C LEU A 257 7.43 -22.12 -12.11
N CYS A 258 7.48 -21.72 -13.39
CA CYS A 258 7.41 -20.32 -13.78
C CYS A 258 6.07 -19.68 -13.42
N ASN A 259 4.96 -20.39 -13.63
CA ASN A 259 3.63 -19.93 -13.27
C ASN A 259 3.46 -19.79 -11.75
N LYS A 260 4.03 -20.70 -10.96
CA LYS A 260 4.05 -20.62 -9.50
C LYS A 260 4.75 -19.36 -9.03
N LEU A 261 5.96 -19.10 -9.54
CA LEU A 261 6.70 -17.86 -9.26
C LEU A 261 5.91 -16.62 -9.71
N ALA A 262 5.37 -16.64 -10.93
CA ALA A 262 4.64 -15.50 -11.49
C ALA A 262 3.42 -15.17 -10.64
N SER A 263 2.67 -16.18 -10.20
CA SER A 263 1.50 -16.03 -9.33
C SER A 263 1.88 -15.50 -7.95
N ALA A 264 2.97 -15.99 -7.36
CA ALA A 264 3.49 -15.45 -6.09
C ALA A 264 3.87 -13.96 -6.20
N LEU A 265 4.43 -13.53 -7.33
CA LEU A 265 4.74 -12.12 -7.62
C LEU A 265 3.47 -11.30 -7.91
N GLU A 266 2.50 -11.87 -8.61
CA GLU A 266 1.20 -11.24 -8.91
C GLU A 266 0.42 -10.95 -7.63
N ILE A 267 0.47 -11.84 -6.62
CA ILE A 267 -0.12 -11.60 -5.30
C ILE A 267 0.44 -10.32 -4.67
N GLU A 268 1.77 -10.15 -4.67
CA GLU A 268 2.39 -8.93 -4.14
C GLU A 268 1.93 -7.68 -4.92
N LYS A 269 1.85 -7.77 -6.24
CA LYS A 269 1.42 -6.68 -7.11
C LYS A 269 -0.05 -6.32 -6.87
N LYS A 270 -0.97 -7.29 -6.94
CA LYS A 270 -2.41 -7.13 -6.69
C LYS A 270 -2.63 -6.51 -5.32
N PHE A 271 -1.88 -6.98 -4.32
CA PHE A 271 -1.89 -6.40 -2.99
C PHE A 271 -1.56 -4.90 -3.00
N ASN A 272 -0.42 -4.52 -3.59
CA ASN A 272 -0.02 -3.12 -3.65
C ASN A 272 -1.03 -2.26 -4.44
N ASP A 273 -1.56 -2.78 -5.53
CA ASP A 273 -2.58 -2.10 -6.35
C ASP A 273 -3.87 -1.89 -5.56
N SER A 274 -4.35 -2.91 -4.85
CA SER A 274 -5.53 -2.82 -3.98
C SER A 274 -5.32 -1.80 -2.85
N ASN A 275 -4.15 -1.76 -2.22
CA ASN A 275 -3.86 -0.74 -1.20
C ASN A 275 -3.80 0.68 -1.78
N SER A 276 -3.22 0.84 -2.97
CA SER A 276 -3.23 2.14 -3.67
C SER A 276 -4.65 2.57 -4.02
N LYS A 277 -5.51 1.65 -4.46
CA LYS A 277 -6.92 1.92 -4.75
C LYS A 277 -7.73 2.24 -3.49
N ALA A 278 -7.56 1.46 -2.41
CA ALA A 278 -8.19 1.71 -1.12
C ALA A 278 -7.82 3.12 -0.63
N ARG A 279 -6.52 3.46 -0.63
CA ARG A 279 -6.06 4.82 -0.33
C ARG A 279 -6.75 5.85 -1.20
N HIS A 280 -6.83 5.63 -2.51
CA HIS A 280 -7.51 6.55 -3.42
C HIS A 280 -8.99 6.73 -3.10
N TYR A 281 -9.71 5.68 -2.69
CA TYR A 281 -11.09 5.81 -2.22
C TYR A 281 -11.19 6.64 -0.96
N PHE A 282 -10.26 6.50 -0.02
CA PHE A 282 -10.27 7.29 1.20
C PHE A 282 -9.77 8.72 1.00
N ILE A 283 -9.02 9.03 -0.07
CA ILE A 283 -8.52 10.39 -0.35
C ILE A 283 -9.64 11.43 -0.27
N PRO A 284 -10.78 11.37 -0.98
CA PRO A 284 -11.84 12.38 -0.85
C PRO A 284 -12.35 12.61 0.59
N SER A 285 -12.37 11.57 1.42
CA SER A 285 -12.77 11.67 2.84
C SER A 285 -11.64 12.16 3.77
N LEU A 286 -10.37 12.00 3.36
CA LEU A 286 -9.17 12.34 4.13
C LEU A 286 -8.42 13.59 3.62
N GLU A 287 -8.63 14.00 2.37
CA GLU A 287 -7.94 15.08 1.63
C GLU A 287 -8.45 16.50 1.89
N PRO A 288 -9.66 16.74 2.47
CA PRO A 288 -9.89 18.01 3.16
C PRO A 288 -8.81 18.29 4.23
N PHE A 289 -8.00 17.27 4.58
CA PHE A 289 -7.08 17.24 5.70
C PHE A 289 -5.65 16.79 5.35
N GLY A 290 -5.34 16.69 4.05
CA GLY A 290 -4.05 16.23 3.51
C GLY A 290 -3.20 17.34 2.88
N GLY A 291 -3.03 18.48 3.55
CA GLY A 291 -1.81 19.28 3.36
C GLY A 291 -0.69 18.74 4.25
N ASP A 292 0.51 19.30 4.22
CA ASP A 292 1.67 19.01 5.11
C ASP A 292 1.35 19.02 6.65
N GLY A 293 0.09 19.24 7.04
CA GLY A 293 -0.46 19.17 8.38
C GLY A 293 -0.58 17.77 9.01
N ALA A 294 -0.34 16.67 8.30
CA ALA A 294 -0.25 15.34 8.94
C ALA A 294 0.91 15.24 9.96
N LEU A 295 1.87 16.18 9.91
CA LEU A 295 2.95 16.34 10.88
C LEU A 295 2.77 17.54 11.81
N ASN A 296 1.70 18.33 11.66
CA ASN A 296 1.46 19.52 12.47
C ASN A 296 0.05 19.48 13.09
N PRO A 297 -0.10 19.15 14.40
CA PRO A 297 -1.41 19.05 15.06
C PRO A 297 -2.22 20.36 15.06
N ALA A 298 -1.59 21.51 14.77
CA ALA A 298 -2.26 22.79 14.54
C ALA A 298 -3.13 22.84 13.26
N HIS A 299 -2.99 21.84 12.38
CA HIS A 299 -3.74 21.70 11.12
C HIS A 299 -4.54 20.39 11.08
N ALA A 300 -4.81 19.78 12.24
CA ALA A 300 -5.65 18.60 12.32
C ALA A 300 -7.01 18.86 11.64
N PRO A 301 -7.59 17.86 10.97
CA PRO A 301 -8.94 17.94 10.44
C PRO A 301 -9.92 18.58 11.42
N ALA A 302 -10.75 19.50 10.94
CA ALA A 302 -12.00 19.78 11.64
C ALA A 302 -12.80 18.46 11.66
N GLU A 303 -13.07 17.93 12.84
CA GLU A 303 -13.94 16.78 13.01
C GLU A 303 -15.31 17.14 12.41
N HIS A 304 -15.82 16.32 11.50
CA HIS A 304 -17.19 16.51 11.00
C HIS A 304 -18.18 15.82 11.94
N GLN A 305 -19.37 16.40 12.09
CA GLN A 305 -20.41 15.77 12.89
C GLN A 305 -21.08 14.65 12.10
N ILE A 306 -21.22 13.50 12.73
CA ILE A 306 -22.03 12.39 12.22
C ILE A 306 -23.50 12.86 12.21
N PRO A 307 -24.18 12.86 11.05
CA PRO A 307 -25.47 13.54 10.91
C PRO A 307 -26.58 13.08 11.86
N TYR A 308 -26.67 11.78 12.15
CA TYR A 308 -27.72 11.19 12.99
C TYR A 308 -27.38 11.18 14.49
N THR A 309 -26.10 11.13 14.89
CA THR A 309 -25.72 11.16 16.32
C THR A 309 -25.28 12.53 16.82
N LYS A 310 -24.96 13.45 15.90
CA LYS A 310 -24.29 14.74 16.16
C LYS A 310 -22.93 14.62 16.87
N ARG A 311 -22.39 13.40 17.02
CA ARG A 311 -21.07 13.19 17.58
C ARG A 311 -20.00 13.51 16.55
N PRO A 312 -18.84 14.05 16.94
CA PRO A 312 -17.73 14.24 16.02
C PRO A 312 -17.18 12.89 15.56
N PHE A 313 -17.03 12.73 14.24
CA PHE A 313 -16.24 11.64 13.68
C PHE A 313 -14.75 11.96 13.85
N ARG A 314 -13.95 10.98 14.30
CA ARG A 314 -12.54 11.17 14.66
C ARG A 314 -11.63 11.12 13.43
N THR A 315 -11.90 11.95 12.42
CA THR A 315 -11.17 11.97 11.15
C THR A 315 -9.66 12.14 11.34
N GLY A 316 -9.23 12.96 12.31
CA GLY A 316 -7.81 13.14 12.62
C GLY A 316 -7.14 11.88 13.15
N ALA A 317 -7.85 11.10 13.96
CA ALA A 317 -7.33 9.84 14.47
C ALA A 317 -7.21 8.80 13.35
N LEU A 318 -8.23 8.71 12.47
CA LEU A 318 -8.18 7.84 11.29
C LEU A 318 -7.06 8.25 10.32
N ALA A 319 -6.95 9.54 9.99
CA ALA A 319 -5.92 10.05 9.10
C ALA A 319 -4.50 9.81 9.64
N GLN A 320 -4.29 9.98 10.95
CA GLN A 320 -3.01 9.69 11.60
C GLN A 320 -2.66 8.20 11.51
N ALA A 321 -3.63 7.31 11.79
CA ALA A 321 -3.43 5.87 11.70
C ALA A 321 -3.17 5.42 10.25
N ALA A 322 -3.93 5.97 9.30
CA ALA A 322 -3.75 5.75 7.87
C ALA A 322 -2.36 6.18 7.39
N ALA A 323 -1.89 7.36 7.81
CA ALA A 323 -0.55 7.85 7.48
C ALA A 323 0.55 6.91 7.99
N HIS A 324 0.36 6.27 9.15
CA HIS A 324 1.30 5.27 9.66
C HIS A 324 1.33 4.02 8.76
N ILE A 325 0.16 3.52 8.34
CA ILE A 325 0.05 2.37 7.44
C ILE A 325 0.69 2.67 6.08
N PHE A 326 0.46 3.86 5.52
CA PHE A 326 0.97 4.23 4.19
C PHE A 326 2.45 4.62 4.16
N ARG A 327 3.01 5.10 5.27
CA ARG A 327 4.45 5.41 5.33
C ARG A 327 5.31 4.17 5.10
N GLU A 328 4.79 2.99 5.44
CA GLU A 328 5.43 1.70 5.18
C GLU A 328 5.36 1.27 3.70
N SER A 329 4.43 1.80 2.88
CA SER A 329 4.19 1.35 1.50
C SER A 329 4.93 2.14 0.40
N ASP A 330 5.20 3.43 0.59
CA ASP A 330 5.46 4.34 -0.55
C ASP A 330 6.92 4.52 -0.98
N ALA A 331 7.92 4.10 -0.19
CA ALA A 331 9.26 4.68 -0.34
C ALA A 331 10.18 4.01 -1.39
N THR A 332 9.87 2.83 -1.96
CA THR A 332 10.90 2.13 -2.77
C THR A 332 10.41 1.10 -3.80
N MET A 333 9.10 0.94 -4.04
CA MET A 333 8.62 -0.32 -4.63
C MET A 333 8.89 -0.53 -6.12
N TYR A 334 8.65 0.44 -7.02
CA TYR A 334 8.71 0.14 -8.46
C TYR A 334 10.11 -0.23 -8.97
N ASN A 335 11.12 0.57 -8.61
CA ASN A 335 12.50 0.27 -9.02
C ASN A 335 13.06 -0.97 -8.31
N ALA A 336 12.72 -1.18 -7.03
CA ALA A 336 13.13 -2.39 -6.32
C ALA A 336 12.47 -3.64 -6.90
N TYR A 337 11.20 -3.55 -7.30
CA TYR A 337 10.45 -4.62 -7.95
C TYR A 337 11.05 -4.99 -9.31
N ILE A 338 11.34 -3.99 -10.16
CA ILE A 338 12.04 -4.23 -11.43
C ILE A 338 13.40 -4.89 -11.18
N GLN A 339 14.19 -4.38 -10.24
CA GLN A 339 15.49 -4.97 -9.90
C GLN A 339 15.36 -6.41 -9.41
N LYS A 340 14.30 -6.73 -8.65
CA LYS A 340 14.01 -8.09 -8.20
C LYS A 340 13.70 -9.00 -9.39
N LEU A 341 12.81 -8.59 -10.30
CA LEU A 341 12.50 -9.35 -11.52
C LEU A 341 13.74 -9.57 -12.38
N SER A 342 14.58 -8.54 -12.57
CA SER A 342 15.84 -8.67 -13.31
C SER A 342 16.82 -9.63 -12.62
N ARG A 343 16.93 -9.64 -11.28
CA ARG A 343 17.78 -10.58 -10.56
C ARG A 343 17.31 -12.03 -10.73
N ILE A 344 16.00 -12.25 -10.74
CA ILE A 344 15.44 -13.58 -10.97
C ILE A 344 15.73 -14.03 -12.41
N ALA A 345 15.49 -13.17 -13.39
CA ALA A 345 15.77 -13.45 -14.80
C ALA A 345 17.27 -13.71 -15.07
N ASN A 346 18.17 -13.05 -14.34
CA ASN A 346 19.62 -13.31 -14.45
C ASN A 346 20.04 -14.68 -13.87
N ASN A 347 19.21 -15.27 -13.01
CA ASN A 347 19.45 -16.57 -12.36
C ASN A 347 18.51 -17.67 -12.90
N TRP A 348 18.08 -17.54 -14.16
CA TRP A 348 17.06 -18.39 -14.78
C TRP A 348 17.49 -19.86 -14.94
N THR A 349 17.09 -20.67 -13.97
CA THR A 349 17.30 -22.12 -13.85
C THR A 349 16.18 -22.68 -12.98
N ASP A 350 15.82 -23.96 -13.10
CA ASP A 350 14.75 -24.55 -12.28
C ASP A 350 15.00 -24.32 -10.78
N LYS A 351 16.21 -24.60 -10.31
CA LYS A 351 16.60 -24.34 -8.92
C LYS A 351 16.49 -22.86 -8.54
N GLY A 352 16.89 -21.95 -9.43
CA GLY A 352 16.83 -20.51 -9.19
C GLY A 352 15.40 -19.99 -9.11
N VAL A 353 14.52 -20.45 -10.00
CA VAL A 353 13.10 -20.08 -10.04
C VAL A 353 12.36 -20.66 -8.83
N LEU A 354 12.63 -21.91 -8.45
CA LEU A 354 12.05 -22.52 -7.25
C LEU A 354 12.41 -21.74 -5.98
N LEU A 355 13.70 -21.45 -5.77
CA LEU A 355 14.15 -20.65 -4.62
C LEU A 355 13.55 -19.24 -4.61
N ALA A 356 13.37 -18.64 -5.79
CA ALA A 356 12.71 -17.34 -5.90
C ALA A 356 11.23 -17.42 -5.53
N ALA A 357 10.52 -18.49 -5.93
CA ALA A 357 9.12 -18.71 -5.60
C ALA A 357 8.93 -18.89 -4.09
N GLU A 358 9.68 -19.81 -3.47
CA GLU A 358 9.62 -20.05 -2.01
C GLU A 358 9.94 -18.77 -1.20
N GLN A 359 10.95 -18.01 -1.65
CA GLN A 359 11.31 -16.75 -1.02
C GLN A 359 10.19 -15.70 -1.18
N GLN A 360 9.55 -15.62 -2.35
CA GLN A 360 8.42 -14.73 -2.59
C GLN A 360 7.21 -15.08 -1.72
N GLU A 361 6.86 -16.36 -1.63
CA GLU A 361 5.77 -16.85 -0.77
C GLU A 361 5.99 -16.46 0.69
N LYS A 362 7.20 -16.68 1.19
CA LYS A 362 7.59 -16.26 2.54
C LYS A 362 7.53 -14.74 2.73
N GLU A 363 7.95 -13.96 1.75
CA GLU A 363 7.84 -12.50 1.79
C GLU A 363 6.39 -12.03 1.81
N ASN A 364 5.51 -12.66 1.02
CA ASN A 364 4.08 -12.37 1.00
C ASN A 364 3.46 -12.64 2.38
N ALA A 365 3.65 -13.84 2.92
CA ALA A 365 3.13 -14.22 4.23
C ALA A 365 3.59 -13.27 5.34
N ASN A 366 4.88 -12.93 5.38
CA ASN A 366 5.42 -11.99 6.36
C ASN A 366 4.83 -10.58 6.21
N LYS A 367 4.62 -10.09 4.98
CA LYS A 367 4.03 -8.76 4.74
C LYS A 367 2.58 -8.69 5.24
N ILE A 368 1.79 -9.73 4.99
CA ILE A 368 0.40 -9.80 5.44
C ILE A 368 0.34 -9.78 6.97
N GLN A 369 1.12 -10.62 7.64
CA GLN A 369 1.19 -10.67 9.11
C GLN A 369 1.66 -9.35 9.72
N ASN A 370 2.73 -8.76 9.18
CA ASN A 370 3.26 -7.49 9.68
C ASN A 370 2.24 -6.37 9.57
N ARG A 371 1.45 -6.32 8.50
CA ARG A 371 0.43 -5.29 8.33
C ARG A 371 -0.75 -5.47 9.27
N LEU A 372 -1.24 -6.70 9.45
CA LEU A 372 -2.27 -6.97 10.44
C LEU A 372 -1.79 -6.57 11.84
N LYS A 373 -0.52 -6.85 12.16
CA LYS A 373 0.12 -6.39 13.39
C LYS A 373 0.14 -4.86 13.49
N THR A 374 0.53 -4.15 12.43
CA THR A 374 0.51 -2.68 12.39
C THR A 374 -0.91 -2.13 12.62
N LYS A 375 -1.94 -2.69 11.96
CA LYS A 375 -3.36 -2.31 12.16
C LYS A 375 -3.79 -2.51 13.61
N ARG A 376 -3.47 -3.66 14.21
CA ARG A 376 -3.77 -3.96 15.62
C ARG A 376 -3.05 -3.01 16.57
N GLU A 377 -1.82 -2.62 16.28
CA GLU A 377 -1.10 -1.61 17.06
C GLU A 377 -1.79 -0.25 16.97
N GLN A 378 -2.19 0.19 15.77
CA GLN A 378 -2.96 1.42 15.60
C GLN A 378 -4.31 1.34 16.34
N MET A 379 -5.03 0.22 16.26
CA MET A 379 -6.27 0.00 16.99
C MET A 379 -6.08 0.16 18.50
N ARG A 380 -5.01 -0.44 19.07
CA ARG A 380 -4.69 -0.28 20.50
C ARG A 380 -4.42 1.19 20.87
N LEU A 381 -3.79 1.97 19.99
CA LEU A 381 -3.59 3.40 20.21
C LEU A 381 -4.91 4.19 20.17
N LEU A 382 -5.82 3.83 19.25
CA LEU A 382 -7.14 4.46 19.15
C LEU A 382 -8.03 4.12 20.36
N LEU A 383 -8.02 2.86 20.82
CA LEU A 383 -8.72 2.44 22.05
C LEU A 383 -8.21 3.22 23.27
N LYS A 384 -6.89 3.41 23.40
CA LYS A 384 -6.30 4.23 24.48
C LYS A 384 -6.70 5.70 24.42
N LYS A 385 -7.07 6.21 23.24
CA LYS A 385 -7.63 7.56 23.05
C LYS A 385 -9.14 7.62 23.29
N GLY A 386 -9.76 6.52 23.70
CA GLY A 386 -11.19 6.44 24.03
C GLY A 386 -12.11 6.22 22.83
N ILE A 387 -11.56 5.80 21.67
CA ILE A 387 -12.41 5.41 20.52
C ILE A 387 -12.97 4.01 20.81
N PRO A 388 -14.30 3.80 20.73
CA PRO A 388 -14.92 2.49 20.94
C PRO A 388 -14.43 1.41 19.95
N LYS A 389 -14.56 0.14 20.33
CA LYS A 389 -14.14 -1.01 19.50
C LYS A 389 -15.02 -1.16 18.24
N ASP A 390 -16.30 -0.87 18.40
CA ASP A 390 -17.39 -0.90 17.42
C ASP A 390 -17.52 0.41 16.64
N ASP A 391 -16.61 1.37 16.82
CA ASP A 391 -16.62 2.62 16.07
C ASP A 391 -16.22 2.39 14.61
N LEU A 392 -16.91 3.07 13.69
CA LEU A 392 -16.62 3.04 12.25
C LEU A 392 -15.15 3.37 11.90
N VAL A 393 -14.45 4.13 12.75
CA VAL A 393 -13.01 4.37 12.63
C VAL A 393 -12.21 3.07 12.65
N MET A 394 -12.61 2.09 13.48
CA MET A 394 -11.94 0.80 13.56
C MET A 394 -12.16 -0.01 12.28
N SER A 395 -13.38 -0.03 11.75
CA SER A 395 -13.68 -0.69 10.48
C SER A 395 -12.90 -0.06 9.33
N ALA A 396 -12.88 1.27 9.23
CA ALA A 396 -12.09 1.98 8.23
C ALA A 396 -10.58 1.66 8.35
N LEU A 397 -10.03 1.66 9.57
CA LEU A 397 -8.62 1.32 9.82
C LEU A 397 -8.25 -0.08 9.29
N PHE A 398 -9.10 -1.07 9.51
CA PHE A 398 -8.81 -2.43 9.08
C PHE A 398 -8.97 -2.65 7.58
N LEU A 399 -9.74 -1.80 6.89
CA LEU A 399 -9.88 -1.83 5.43
C LEU A 399 -8.71 -1.18 4.67
N LEU A 400 -7.98 -0.26 5.31
CA LEU A 400 -6.75 0.35 4.78
C LEU A 400 -5.60 -0.66 4.72
#